data_AF-A0AAN6D530-F1
#
_entry.id   AF-A0AAN6D530-F1
#
_cell.length_a   1.000
_cell.length_b   1.000
_cell.length_c   1.000
_cell.angle_alpha   90.00
_cell.angle_beta   90.00
_cell.angle_gamma   90.00
#
_symmetry.space_group_name_H-M   'P 1'
#
loop_
_entity.id
_entity.type
_entity.pdbx_description
1 polymer ?
#
loop_
_entity_poly.entity_id
_entity_poly.type
_entity_poly.pdbx_seq_one_letter_code
_entity_poly.pdbx_strand_id
1 'polypeptide(L)'
;MVNLIIVPRSKSLRKINCDTDPKAKVQAIINEYAKVNKIDPNRVKLSVLEEEESTDKKPIRKTLKNEKTLEANGLDFSTTETLTVYAKDVGPQIGWKTVYLIEYFGPMLIHSLVYYGLYDPDFNTYTQIAAYILTMLHYLKREFETTFVHMFSAETMPLKYLFRNCGHYWIFNGLFIALSVYAPQDRYYYGWKKYIFNVEDRTLKQLYIYIGLWALCQLANFYCHFILMNLRSDGSREKRIPYGFAFSLVSFPNYFFESLGWLVYAIMINNWSCYLFFIIGTLTMMNWAKQKHRNYKKTFGDKYPKNRKAMIPFIF
;
A
#
# COMPACT_ATOMS: atom_id res chain seq x y z
N MET A 1 12.13 -28.72 -25.00
CA MET A 1 12.09 -27.29 -25.39
C MET A 1 10.69 -26.99 -25.84
N VAL A 2 10.21 -25.76 -25.66
CA VAL A 2 8.87 -25.32 -26.08
C VAL A 2 9.03 -24.08 -26.92
N ASN A 3 8.32 -24.04 -28.05
CA ASN A 3 8.25 -22.90 -28.93
C ASN A 3 7.33 -21.84 -28.31
N LEU A 4 7.88 -20.66 -28.00
CA LEU A 4 7.16 -19.57 -27.36
C LEU A 4 6.92 -18.44 -28.37
N ILE A 5 5.65 -18.24 -28.73
CA ILE A 5 5.22 -17.14 -29.60
C ILE A 5 4.79 -15.96 -28.71
N ILE A 6 5.63 -14.93 -28.65
CA ILE A 6 5.35 -13.70 -27.91
C ILE A 6 4.66 -12.69 -28.84
N VAL A 7 3.34 -12.54 -28.68
CA VAL A 7 2.50 -11.63 -29.46
C VAL A 7 2.40 -10.26 -28.77
N PRO A 8 2.75 -9.16 -29.46
CA PRO A 8 2.70 -7.83 -28.87
C PRO A 8 1.26 -7.34 -28.78
N ARG A 9 0.91 -6.71 -27.65
CA ARG A 9 -0.35 -5.97 -27.46
C ARG A 9 -0.19 -4.48 -27.57
N SER A 10 1.03 -3.99 -27.36
CA SER A 10 1.39 -2.59 -27.54
C SER A 10 2.03 -2.42 -28.91
N LYS A 11 1.63 -1.39 -29.66
CA LYS A 11 2.16 -1.11 -31.01
C LYS A 11 3.69 -0.90 -31.01
N SER A 12 4.25 -0.52 -29.87
CA SER A 12 5.69 -0.33 -29.65
C SER A 12 6.50 -1.63 -29.56
N LEU A 13 5.84 -2.79 -29.44
CA LEU A 13 6.47 -4.08 -29.22
C LEU A 13 6.46 -4.95 -30.48
N ARG A 14 7.51 -5.74 -30.66
CA ARG A 14 7.67 -6.68 -31.78
C ARG A 14 7.17 -8.08 -31.42
N LYS A 15 6.60 -8.78 -32.41
CA LYS A 15 6.33 -10.21 -32.29
C LYS A 15 7.65 -10.97 -32.36
N ILE A 16 7.85 -11.90 -31.43
CA ILE A 16 9.04 -12.76 -31.38
C ILE A 16 8.58 -14.20 -31.28
N ASN A 17 9.28 -15.09 -31.99
CA ASN A 17 9.21 -16.52 -31.79
C ASN A 17 10.56 -16.96 -31.23
N CYS A 18 10.57 -17.65 -30.10
CA CYS A 18 11.79 -18.20 -29.51
C CYS A 18 11.52 -19.54 -28.84
N ASP A 19 12.51 -20.42 -28.86
CA ASP A 19 12.46 -21.66 -28.08
C ASP A 19 12.94 -21.39 -26.65
N THR A 20 12.26 -21.99 -25.68
CA THR A 20 12.59 -21.85 -24.26
C THR A 20 12.39 -23.17 -23.52
N ASP A 21 12.86 -23.23 -22.28
CA ASP A 21 12.61 -24.32 -21.36
C ASP A 21 11.34 -24.01 -20.53
N PRO A 22 10.39 -24.95 -20.34
CA PRO A 22 9.31 -24.84 -19.35
C PRO A 22 9.76 -24.39 -17.95
N LYS A 23 10.98 -24.75 -17.57
CA LYS A 23 11.62 -24.39 -16.30
C LYS A 23 12.28 -23.00 -16.32
N ALA A 24 12.29 -22.31 -17.46
CA ALA A 24 12.80 -20.94 -17.54
C ALA A 24 11.91 -19.99 -16.70
N LYS A 25 12.55 -19.13 -15.91
CA LYS A 25 11.85 -18.07 -15.17
C LYS A 25 11.26 -17.06 -16.15
N VAL A 26 10.02 -16.65 -15.91
CA VAL A 26 9.33 -15.64 -16.71
C VAL A 26 10.13 -14.33 -16.75
N GLN A 27 10.80 -13.95 -15.66
CA GLN A 27 11.66 -12.78 -15.64
C GLN A 27 12.83 -12.85 -16.63
N ALA A 28 13.43 -14.03 -16.85
CA ALA A 28 14.51 -14.18 -17.81
C ALA A 28 14.02 -13.95 -19.25
N ILE A 29 12.85 -14.50 -19.58
CA ILE A 29 12.18 -14.28 -20.87
C ILE A 29 11.87 -12.79 -21.08
N ILE A 30 11.35 -12.12 -20.04
CA ILE A 30 11.09 -10.68 -20.06
C ILE A 30 12.37 -9.88 -20.31
N ASN A 31 13.48 -10.23 -19.66
CA ASN A 31 14.75 -9.52 -19.83
C ASN A 31 15.25 -9.61 -21.28
N GLU A 32 15.22 -10.79 -21.89
CA GLU A 32 15.65 -10.96 -23.29
C GLU A 32 14.68 -10.27 -24.26
N TYR A 33 13.37 -10.41 -24.06
CA TYR A 33 12.36 -9.73 -24.87
C TYR A 33 12.49 -8.21 -24.82
N ALA A 34 12.77 -7.67 -23.62
CA ALA A 34 12.95 -6.24 -23.40
C ALA A 34 14.22 -5.69 -24.08
N LYS A 35 15.32 -6.45 -24.08
CA LYS A 35 16.55 -6.11 -24.82
C LYS A 35 16.27 -5.94 -26.32
N VAL A 36 15.56 -6.89 -26.93
CA VAL A 36 15.23 -6.82 -28.37
C VAL A 36 14.34 -5.61 -28.70
N ASN A 37 13.43 -5.26 -27.79
CA ASN A 37 12.55 -4.11 -27.95
C ASN A 37 13.15 -2.79 -27.45
N LYS A 38 14.38 -2.79 -26.92
CA LYS A 38 15.08 -1.62 -26.35
C LYS A 38 14.24 -0.87 -25.31
N ILE A 39 13.60 -1.61 -24.40
CA ILE A 39 12.79 -1.05 -23.30
C ILE A 39 13.23 -1.60 -21.95
N ASP A 40 12.86 -0.90 -20.88
CA ASP A 40 13.07 -1.40 -19.52
C ASP A 40 12.23 -2.69 -19.29
N PRO A 41 12.85 -3.79 -18.79
CA PRO A 41 12.15 -5.05 -18.50
C PRO A 41 10.93 -4.91 -17.58
N ASN A 42 10.96 -3.97 -16.63
CA ASN A 42 9.86 -3.71 -15.70
C ASN A 42 8.60 -3.18 -16.39
N ARG A 43 8.73 -2.66 -17.61
CA ARG A 43 7.61 -2.21 -18.43
C ARG A 43 6.87 -3.37 -19.10
N VAL A 44 7.48 -4.55 -19.18
CA VAL A 44 6.90 -5.69 -19.89
C VAL A 44 6.09 -6.56 -18.92
N LYS A 45 4.83 -6.80 -19.27
CA LYS A 45 3.99 -7.83 -18.64
C LYS A 45 3.60 -8.89 -19.65
N LEU A 46 3.89 -10.14 -19.31
CA LEU A 46 3.47 -11.31 -20.07
C LEU A 46 2.17 -11.86 -19.50
N SER A 47 1.27 -12.28 -20.40
CA SER A 47 -0.01 -12.87 -20.04
C SER A 47 -0.40 -13.97 -21.03
N VAL A 48 -1.18 -14.95 -20.58
CA VAL A 48 -1.82 -15.95 -21.44
C VAL A 48 -3.32 -15.68 -21.50
N LEU A 49 -3.97 -16.13 -22.57
CA LEU A 49 -5.42 -16.19 -22.61
C LEU A 49 -5.88 -17.36 -21.74
N GLU A 50 -6.89 -17.13 -20.90
CA GLU A 50 -7.64 -18.22 -20.30
C GLU A 50 -8.73 -18.60 -21.31
N GLU A 51 -8.79 -19.88 -21.67
CA GLU A 51 -9.91 -20.42 -22.45
C GLU A 51 -11.15 -20.44 -21.55
N GLU A 52 -12.16 -19.63 -21.87
CA GLU A 52 -13.53 -19.80 -21.35
C GLU A 52 -14.38 -20.49 -22.42
N GLU A 53 -15.23 -21.42 -21.98
CA GLU A 53 -16.19 -22.18 -22.80
C GLU A 53 -17.32 -21.33 -23.45
N SER A 54 -17.28 -20.00 -23.41
CA SER A 54 -18.36 -19.18 -24.01
C SER A 54 -17.88 -18.01 -24.87
N THR A 55 -18.47 -17.92 -26.07
CA THR A 55 -18.11 -17.03 -27.17
C THR A 55 -18.51 -15.57 -26.97
N ASP A 56 -19.26 -15.23 -25.92
CA ASP A 56 -19.86 -13.89 -25.74
C ASP A 56 -19.13 -12.98 -24.73
N LYS A 57 -18.06 -13.44 -24.08
CA LYS A 57 -17.32 -12.63 -23.10
C LYS A 57 -15.95 -12.16 -23.63
N LYS A 58 -15.54 -10.97 -23.20
CA LYS A 58 -14.20 -10.45 -23.50
C LYS A 58 -13.14 -11.44 -22.98
N PRO A 59 -12.13 -11.80 -23.78
CA PRO A 59 -11.14 -12.79 -23.40
C PRO A 59 -10.39 -12.39 -22.12
N ILE A 60 -10.50 -13.22 -21.10
CA ILE A 60 -9.81 -13.06 -19.82
C ILE A 60 -8.34 -13.44 -20.01
N ARG A 61 -7.45 -12.65 -19.41
CA ARG A 61 -6.01 -12.86 -19.50
C ARG A 61 -5.40 -13.04 -18.13
N LYS A 62 -4.72 -14.15 -17.94
CA LYS A 62 -3.94 -14.42 -16.74
C LYS A 62 -2.55 -13.82 -16.90
N THR A 63 -2.21 -12.88 -16.03
CA THR A 63 -0.85 -12.31 -15.99
C THR A 63 0.10 -13.34 -15.38
N LEU A 64 1.23 -13.59 -16.05
CA LEU A 64 2.26 -14.50 -15.56
C LEU A 64 3.05 -13.84 -14.42
N LYS A 65 3.38 -14.63 -13.40
CA LYS A 65 4.21 -14.23 -12.27
C LYS A 65 5.67 -14.32 -12.67
N ASN A 66 6.36 -13.18 -12.63
CA ASN A 66 7.73 -13.00 -13.07
C ASN A 66 8.72 -13.89 -12.30
N GLU A 67 8.48 -14.08 -11.00
CA GLU A 67 9.33 -14.85 -10.08
C GLU A 67 9.26 -16.37 -10.30
N LYS A 68 8.23 -16.83 -11.02
CA LYS A 68 7.97 -18.24 -11.27
C LYS A 68 8.50 -18.69 -12.64
N THR A 69 8.69 -19.99 -12.80
CA THR A 69 8.91 -20.61 -14.11
C THR A 69 7.62 -20.59 -14.93
N LEU A 70 7.71 -20.82 -16.24
CA LEU A 70 6.52 -20.95 -17.08
C LEU A 70 5.61 -22.07 -16.55
N GLU A 71 6.18 -23.24 -16.23
CA GLU A 71 5.44 -24.39 -15.66
C GLU A 71 4.79 -24.03 -14.32
N ALA A 72 5.51 -23.37 -13.41
CA ALA A 72 4.99 -22.99 -12.10
C ALA A 72 3.91 -21.89 -12.14
N ASN A 73 3.67 -21.28 -13.32
CA ASN A 73 2.51 -20.43 -13.58
C ASN A 73 1.23 -21.22 -13.90
N GLY A 74 1.31 -22.55 -13.89
CA GLY A 74 0.21 -23.46 -14.20
C GLY A 74 -0.04 -23.56 -15.70
N LEU A 75 1.04 -23.51 -16.49
CA LEU A 75 1.03 -23.74 -17.92
C LEU A 75 1.43 -25.19 -18.14
N ASP A 76 0.61 -25.93 -18.88
CA ASP A 76 0.87 -27.33 -19.22
C ASP A 76 1.71 -27.42 -20.49
N PHE A 77 2.82 -28.16 -20.40
CA PHE A 77 3.74 -28.41 -21.49
C PHE A 77 3.80 -29.90 -21.86
N SER A 78 2.91 -30.73 -21.31
CA SER A 78 2.86 -32.17 -21.58
C SER A 78 2.34 -32.51 -22.98
N THR A 79 1.49 -31.65 -23.55
CA THR A 79 0.78 -31.89 -24.82
C THR A 79 1.05 -30.83 -25.89
N THR A 80 1.59 -29.67 -25.50
CA THR A 80 1.68 -28.50 -26.38
C THR A 80 3.13 -28.08 -26.59
N GLU A 81 3.63 -28.26 -27.81
CA GLU A 81 4.98 -27.83 -28.21
C GLU A 81 5.07 -26.33 -28.49
N THR A 82 3.94 -25.66 -28.75
CA THR A 82 3.88 -24.23 -29.08
C THR A 82 2.93 -23.46 -28.15
N LEU A 83 3.48 -22.53 -27.36
CA LEU A 83 2.70 -21.68 -26.45
C LEU A 83 2.66 -20.22 -26.96
N THR A 84 1.45 -19.65 -27.04
CA THR A 84 1.28 -18.22 -27.31
C THR A 84 1.17 -17.42 -26.02
N VAL A 85 2.06 -16.44 -25.84
CA VAL A 85 2.01 -15.47 -24.74
C VAL A 85 1.89 -14.06 -25.29
N TYR A 86 1.24 -13.18 -24.53
CA TYR A 86 0.98 -11.80 -24.92
C TYR A 86 1.80 -10.83 -24.11
N ALA A 87 2.61 -10.01 -24.78
CA ALA A 87 3.42 -8.97 -24.16
C ALA A 87 2.71 -7.61 -24.19
N LYS A 88 2.64 -6.94 -23.04
CA LYS A 88 2.12 -5.58 -22.92
C LYS A 88 3.16 -4.66 -22.30
N ASP A 89 3.39 -3.52 -22.94
CA ASP A 89 4.13 -2.40 -22.35
C ASP A 89 3.16 -1.61 -21.44
N VAL A 90 3.45 -1.57 -20.14
CA VAL A 90 2.64 -0.88 -19.13
C VAL A 90 3.04 0.59 -18.92
N GLY A 91 3.98 1.10 -19.72
CA GLY A 91 4.46 2.48 -19.67
C GLY A 91 5.52 2.72 -18.59
N PRO A 92 5.95 3.97 -18.37
CA PRO A 92 7.00 4.33 -17.40
C PRO A 92 6.75 3.74 -16.02
N GLN A 93 7.81 3.24 -15.40
CA GLN A 93 7.79 2.61 -14.09
C GLN A 93 8.47 3.48 -13.04
N ILE A 94 8.07 3.32 -11.78
CA ILE A 94 8.70 3.95 -10.62
C ILE A 94 8.86 2.91 -9.52
N GLY A 95 9.99 2.97 -8.79
CA GLY A 95 10.29 2.05 -7.69
C GLY A 95 9.32 2.20 -6.52
N TRP A 96 8.90 1.09 -5.91
CA TRP A 96 7.94 1.13 -4.78
C TRP A 96 8.44 1.96 -3.60
N LYS A 97 9.74 1.90 -3.30
CA LYS A 97 10.35 2.75 -2.26
C LYS A 97 10.09 4.22 -2.56
N THR A 98 10.43 4.70 -3.76
CA THR A 98 10.20 6.10 -4.18
C THR A 98 8.72 6.48 -4.13
N VAL A 99 7.82 5.58 -4.52
CA VAL A 99 6.36 5.83 -4.44
C VAL A 99 5.95 6.15 -3.01
N TYR A 100 6.37 5.32 -2.04
CA TYR A 100 6.01 5.52 -0.64
C TYR A 100 6.66 6.77 -0.03
N LEU A 101 7.91 7.09 -0.37
CA LEU A 101 8.55 8.34 0.06
C LEU A 101 7.76 9.56 -0.46
N ILE A 102 7.32 9.57 -1.72
CA ILE A 102 6.51 10.70 -2.25
C ILE A 102 5.11 10.71 -1.60
N GLU A 103 4.52 9.54 -1.39
CA GLU A 103 3.21 9.39 -0.75
C GLU A 103 3.18 10.00 0.66
N TYR A 104 4.22 9.77 1.46
CA TYR A 104 4.31 10.20 2.87
C TYR A 104 4.91 11.61 3.05
N PHE A 105 5.82 12.02 2.16
CA PHE A 105 6.39 13.36 2.20
C PHE A 105 5.36 14.46 1.89
N GLY A 106 4.40 14.17 1.00
CA GLY A 106 3.39 15.15 0.61
C GLY A 106 2.55 15.70 1.75
N PRO A 107 1.90 14.86 2.58
CA PRO A 107 1.21 15.32 3.77
C PRO A 107 2.11 16.16 4.68
N MET A 108 3.35 15.74 4.96
CA MET A 108 4.29 16.54 5.77
C MET A 108 4.50 17.95 5.20
N LEU A 109 4.71 18.04 3.89
CA LEU A 109 4.89 19.30 3.19
C LEU A 109 3.62 20.16 3.28
N ILE A 110 2.45 19.59 2.96
CA ILE A 110 1.17 20.31 2.99
C ILE A 110 0.84 20.80 4.40
N HIS A 111 1.01 19.95 5.42
CA HIS A 111 0.82 20.32 6.82
C HIS A 111 1.73 21.49 7.20
N SER A 112 3.02 21.43 6.83
CA SER A 112 3.97 22.50 7.18
C SER A 112 3.67 23.81 6.44
N LEU A 113 3.32 23.75 5.15
CA LEU A 113 2.95 24.92 4.36
C LEU A 113 1.68 25.60 4.89
N VAL A 114 0.69 24.82 5.31
CA VAL A 114 -0.54 25.38 5.88
C VAL A 114 -0.30 25.90 7.30
N TYR A 115 0.43 25.14 8.14
CA TYR A 115 0.67 25.47 9.55
C TYR A 115 1.54 26.72 9.74
N TYR A 116 2.58 26.89 8.94
CA TYR A 116 3.51 28.02 9.03
C TYR A 116 3.32 29.10 7.95
N GLY A 117 2.68 28.76 6.83
CA GLY A 117 2.56 29.66 5.68
C GLY A 117 1.17 30.29 5.55
N LEU A 118 0.10 29.50 5.67
CA LEU A 118 -1.28 30.00 5.56
C LEU A 118 -1.82 30.51 6.90
N TYR A 119 -1.46 29.82 7.99
CA TYR A 119 -1.85 30.16 9.35
C TYR A 119 -0.65 30.57 10.18
N ASP A 120 -0.96 31.08 11.36
CA ASP A 120 0.02 31.55 12.33
C ASP A 120 -0.01 30.64 13.57
N PRO A 121 1.05 29.86 13.82
CA PRO A 121 1.09 28.91 14.91
C PRO A 121 1.17 29.55 16.29
N ASP A 122 1.51 30.84 16.41
CA ASP A 122 1.59 31.54 17.69
C ASP A 122 0.22 31.65 18.38
N PHE A 123 -0.87 31.55 17.60
CA PHE A 123 -2.25 31.59 18.08
C PHE A 123 -2.89 30.20 18.24
N ASN A 124 -2.13 29.12 18.03
CA ASN A 124 -2.67 27.77 18.07
C ASN A 124 -2.83 27.26 19.51
N THR A 125 -3.92 26.52 19.76
CA THR A 125 -4.12 25.81 21.03
C THR A 125 -3.13 24.65 21.19
N TYR A 126 -2.97 24.16 22.42
CA TYR A 126 -2.15 22.98 22.68
C TYR A 126 -2.61 21.75 21.88
N THR A 127 -3.92 21.60 21.61
CA THR A 127 -4.44 20.53 20.76
C THR A 127 -3.96 20.67 19.33
N GLN A 128 -3.96 21.88 18.76
CA GLN A 128 -3.50 22.13 17.39
C GLN A 128 -2.00 21.92 17.25
N ILE A 129 -1.21 22.34 18.24
CA ILE A 129 0.23 22.08 18.30
C ILE A 129 0.49 20.57 18.37
N ALA A 130 -0.20 19.85 19.26
CA ALA A 130 -0.10 18.39 19.35
C ALA A 130 -0.51 17.71 18.04
N ALA A 131 -1.58 18.16 17.38
CA ALA A 131 -2.04 17.63 16.10
C ALA A 131 -0.95 17.73 15.02
N TYR A 132 -0.28 18.88 14.90
CA TYR A 132 0.85 19.07 14.00
C TYR A 132 2.01 18.12 14.33
N ILE A 133 2.48 18.13 15.58
CA ILE A 133 3.61 17.31 16.01
C ILE A 133 3.34 15.82 15.77
N LEU A 134 2.18 15.31 16.18
CA LEU A 134 1.84 13.89 16.02
C LEU A 134 1.73 13.50 14.54
N THR A 135 1.20 14.37 13.69
CA THR A 135 1.14 14.12 12.24
C THR A 135 2.54 14.07 11.64
N MET A 136 3.41 15.01 11.99
CA MET A 136 4.80 15.02 11.51
C MET A 136 5.56 13.78 11.99
N LEU A 137 5.43 13.41 13.26
CA LEU A 137 6.04 12.20 13.81
C LEU A 137 5.51 10.93 13.15
N HIS A 138 4.21 10.86 12.83
CA HIS A 138 3.64 9.75 12.08
C HIS A 138 4.38 9.56 10.75
N TYR A 139 4.39 10.61 9.91
CA TYR A 139 4.96 10.49 8.57
C TYR A 139 6.47 10.37 8.59
N LEU A 140 7.19 11.03 9.51
CA LEU A 140 8.61 10.79 9.71
C LEU A 140 8.91 9.32 10.04
N LYS A 141 8.12 8.70 10.92
CA LYS A 141 8.20 7.25 11.15
C LYS A 141 7.94 6.47 9.85
N ARG A 142 6.91 6.82 9.06
CA ARG A 142 6.60 6.14 7.80
C ARG A 142 7.71 6.26 6.76
N GLU A 143 8.36 7.41 6.66
CA GLU A 143 9.55 7.66 5.82
C GLU A 143 10.74 6.79 6.27
N PHE A 144 10.98 6.76 7.58
CA PHE A 144 12.00 5.90 8.18
C PHE A 144 11.74 4.41 7.89
N GLU A 145 10.52 3.94 8.15
CA GLU A 145 10.12 2.55 7.89
C GLU A 145 10.26 2.20 6.42
N THR A 146 9.84 3.09 5.51
CA THR A 146 9.96 2.90 4.06
C THR A 146 11.42 2.79 3.64
N THR A 147 12.30 3.55 4.27
CA THR A 147 13.72 3.63 3.92
C THR A 147 14.52 2.44 4.44
N PHE A 148 14.26 2.04 5.69
CA PHE A 148 15.13 1.14 6.45
C PHE A 148 14.47 -0.17 6.88
N VAL A 149 13.14 -0.28 6.90
CA VAL A 149 12.42 -1.45 7.45
C VAL A 149 11.66 -2.22 6.37
N HIS A 150 10.99 -1.55 5.43
CA HIS A 150 10.10 -2.20 4.48
C HIS A 150 10.88 -2.94 3.38
N MET A 151 10.51 -4.22 3.20
CA MET A 151 10.98 -5.06 2.11
C MET A 151 9.86 -5.22 1.07
N PHE A 152 10.02 -4.63 -0.10
CA PHE A 152 9.02 -4.69 -1.18
C PHE A 152 9.13 -5.99 -1.98
N SER A 153 7.99 -6.62 -2.30
CA SER A 153 7.97 -7.87 -3.08
C SER A 153 8.07 -7.66 -4.59
N ALA A 154 7.61 -6.49 -5.07
CA ALA A 154 7.77 -6.04 -6.44
C ALA A 154 8.73 -4.85 -6.44
N GLU A 155 9.50 -4.69 -7.50
CA GLU A 155 10.48 -3.61 -7.60
C GLU A 155 9.82 -2.28 -7.98
N THR A 156 8.86 -2.33 -8.92
CA THR A 156 8.26 -1.12 -9.48
C THR A 156 6.73 -1.20 -9.63
N MET A 157 6.13 -0.05 -9.91
CA MET A 157 4.76 0.08 -10.40
C MET A 157 4.65 1.10 -11.55
N PRO A 158 3.58 1.05 -12.37
CA PRO A 158 3.34 2.07 -13.38
C PRO A 158 3.16 3.48 -12.80
N LEU A 159 3.91 4.44 -13.33
CA LEU A 159 4.01 5.82 -12.83
C LEU A 159 2.66 6.51 -12.70
N LYS A 160 1.72 6.26 -13.62
CA LYS A 160 0.36 6.84 -13.58
C LYS A 160 -0.41 6.52 -12.28
N TYR A 161 -0.07 5.43 -11.60
CA TYR A 161 -0.71 5.08 -10.33
C TYR A 161 -0.15 5.87 -9.15
N LEU A 162 0.99 6.54 -9.29
CA LEU A 162 1.60 7.39 -8.25
C LEU A 162 0.61 8.47 -7.84
N PHE A 163 0.07 9.23 -8.80
CA PHE A 163 -0.87 10.32 -8.54
C PHE A 163 -2.12 9.85 -7.79
N ARG A 164 -2.64 8.66 -8.11
CA ARG A 164 -3.79 8.08 -7.41
C ARG A 164 -3.43 7.69 -5.97
N ASN A 165 -2.26 7.09 -5.77
CA ASN A 165 -1.81 6.66 -4.45
C ASN A 165 -1.53 7.88 -3.55
N CYS A 166 -0.80 8.86 -4.05
CA CYS A 166 -0.52 10.12 -3.35
C CYS A 166 -1.79 10.92 -3.07
N GLY A 167 -2.69 11.05 -4.06
CA GLY A 167 -3.88 11.89 -3.95
C GLY A 167 -4.75 11.57 -2.74
N HIS A 168 -4.85 10.29 -2.35
CA HIS A 168 -5.59 9.91 -1.15
C HIS A 168 -5.01 10.55 0.12
N TYR A 169 -3.72 10.38 0.37
CA TYR A 169 -3.08 10.94 1.57
C TYR A 169 -2.95 12.46 1.50
N TRP A 170 -2.59 12.99 0.34
CA TRP A 170 -2.36 14.42 0.16
C TRP A 170 -3.64 15.24 0.32
N ILE A 171 -4.78 14.72 -0.15
CA ILE A 171 -6.07 15.42 -0.04
C ILE A 171 -6.69 15.21 1.34
N PHE A 172 -6.93 13.96 1.74
CA PHE A 172 -7.72 13.70 2.95
C PHE A 172 -6.93 13.93 4.23
N ASN A 173 -5.65 13.57 4.25
CA ASN A 173 -4.81 13.83 5.41
C ASN A 173 -4.16 15.21 5.27
N GLY A 174 -3.32 15.41 4.25
CA GLY A 174 -2.59 16.65 4.06
C GLY A 174 -3.48 17.89 4.02
N LEU A 175 -4.34 18.01 3.00
CA LEU A 175 -5.09 19.23 2.75
C LEU A 175 -6.25 19.42 3.73
N PHE A 176 -7.13 18.42 3.88
CA PHE A 176 -8.34 18.58 4.69
C PHE A 176 -8.02 18.71 6.17
N ILE A 177 -7.12 17.90 6.73
CA ILE A 177 -6.74 18.04 8.15
C ILE A 177 -6.00 19.35 8.36
N ALA A 178 -4.98 19.68 7.54
CA ALA A 178 -4.22 20.89 7.78
C ALA A 178 -5.08 22.17 7.68
N LEU A 179 -5.95 22.27 6.66
CA LEU A 179 -6.83 23.44 6.51
C LEU A 179 -7.87 23.54 7.63
N SER A 180 -8.47 22.43 8.04
CA SER A 180 -9.54 22.46 9.04
C SER A 180 -9.01 22.61 10.47
N VAL A 181 -7.91 21.93 10.81
CA VAL A 181 -7.42 21.82 12.18
C VAL A 181 -6.56 23.01 12.58
N TYR A 182 -5.79 23.59 11.67
CA TYR A 182 -4.86 24.68 12.02
C TYR A 182 -5.45 26.08 11.86
N ALA A 183 -6.72 26.18 11.47
CA ALA A 183 -7.40 27.46 11.38
C ALA A 183 -7.49 28.13 12.77
N PRO A 184 -7.30 29.46 12.86
CA PRO A 184 -7.38 30.20 14.13
C PRO A 184 -8.73 30.00 14.83
N GLN A 185 -8.73 29.45 16.04
CA GLN A 185 -9.99 29.11 16.70
C GLN A 185 -10.80 30.36 17.09
N ASP A 186 -10.14 31.45 17.47
CA ASP A 186 -10.78 32.75 17.77
C ASP A 186 -11.63 33.31 16.62
N ARG A 187 -11.22 33.11 15.35
CA ARG A 187 -11.90 33.65 14.17
C ARG A 187 -12.92 32.70 13.56
N TYR A 188 -12.72 31.39 13.73
CA TYR A 188 -13.48 30.36 13.02
C TYR A 188 -14.47 29.61 13.92
N TYR A 189 -14.53 29.91 15.21
CA TYR A 189 -15.45 29.29 16.18
C TYR A 189 -16.87 29.91 16.22
N TYR A 190 -17.29 30.65 15.19
CA TYR A 190 -18.62 31.26 15.12
C TYR A 190 -19.41 30.86 13.88
N GLY A 191 -20.73 30.71 14.03
CA GLY A 191 -21.65 30.36 12.96
C GLY A 191 -21.36 29.01 12.31
N TRP A 192 -21.52 28.92 10.98
CA TRP A 192 -21.31 27.68 10.23
C TRP A 192 -19.84 27.21 10.21
N LYS A 193 -18.88 28.15 10.39
CA LYS A 193 -17.44 27.86 10.37
C LYS A 193 -17.04 26.91 11.50
N LYS A 194 -17.73 26.95 12.65
CA LYS A 194 -17.48 26.04 13.77
C LYS A 194 -17.59 24.57 13.34
N TYR A 195 -18.55 24.20 12.50
CA TYR A 195 -18.70 22.80 12.06
C TYR A 195 -17.54 22.30 11.20
N ILE A 196 -16.77 23.21 10.59
CA ILE A 196 -15.65 22.87 9.70
C ILE A 196 -14.32 22.97 10.44
N PHE A 197 -14.12 23.99 11.26
CA PHE A 197 -12.82 24.36 11.81
C PHE A 197 -12.67 24.11 13.31
N ASN A 198 -13.73 23.64 14.00
CA ASN A 198 -13.67 23.35 15.43
C ASN A 198 -12.61 22.30 15.75
N VAL A 199 -11.77 22.63 16.71
CA VAL A 199 -10.84 21.72 17.38
C VAL A 199 -11.17 21.75 18.87
N GLU A 200 -11.23 20.59 19.50
CA GLU A 200 -11.48 20.51 20.94
C GLU A 200 -10.32 21.12 21.73
N ASP A 201 -10.63 22.01 22.67
CA ASP A 201 -9.64 22.54 23.60
C ASP A 201 -9.39 21.51 24.72
N ARG A 202 -8.33 20.72 24.57
CA ARG A 202 -7.97 19.66 25.49
C ARG A 202 -7.00 20.22 26.54
N THR A 203 -7.26 19.88 27.80
CA THR A 203 -6.30 20.15 28.88
C THR A 203 -4.99 19.39 28.63
N LEU A 204 -3.86 19.90 29.15
CA LEU A 204 -2.56 19.22 29.04
C LEU A 204 -2.60 17.77 29.55
N LYS A 205 -3.34 17.50 30.63
CA LYS A 205 -3.52 16.14 31.16
C LYS A 205 -4.19 15.20 30.15
N GLN A 206 -5.25 15.66 29.48
CA GLN A 206 -5.91 14.90 28.43
C GLN A 206 -4.98 14.69 27.23
N LEU A 207 -4.23 15.72 26.83
CA LEU A 207 -3.26 15.60 25.73
C LEU A 207 -2.19 14.57 26.03
N TYR A 208 -1.63 14.52 27.24
CA TYR A 208 -0.66 13.48 27.60
C TYR A 208 -1.23 12.07 27.49
N ILE A 209 -2.50 11.86 27.87
CA ILE A 209 -3.18 10.56 27.70
C ILE A 209 -3.30 10.22 26.22
N TYR A 210 -3.81 11.13 25.39
CA TYR A 210 -3.97 10.88 23.95
C TYR A 210 -2.64 10.65 23.24
N ILE A 211 -1.60 11.44 23.57
CA ILE A 211 -0.24 11.28 23.04
C ILE A 211 0.32 9.91 23.45
N GLY A 212 0.14 9.50 24.71
CA GLY A 212 0.57 8.19 25.19
C GLY A 212 -0.12 7.04 24.45
N LEU A 213 -1.44 7.08 24.31
CA LEU A 213 -2.21 6.07 23.57
C LEU A 213 -1.82 6.03 22.09
N TRP A 214 -1.64 7.19 21.47
CA TRP A 214 -1.20 7.30 20.08
C TRP A 214 0.20 6.73 19.90
N ALA A 215 1.14 7.04 20.80
CA ALA A 215 2.51 6.52 20.75
C ALA A 215 2.54 4.99 20.89
N LEU A 216 1.74 4.42 21.80
CA LEU A 216 1.59 2.97 21.92
C LEU A 216 1.10 2.34 20.61
N CYS A 217 0.15 2.97 19.92
CA CYS A 217 -0.32 2.51 18.61
C CYS A 217 0.78 2.57 17.56
N GLN A 218 1.54 3.68 17.49
CA GLN A 218 2.65 3.81 16.54
C GLN A 218 3.76 2.80 16.79
N LEU A 219 4.13 2.55 18.05
CA LEU A 219 5.13 1.56 18.43
C LEU A 219 4.66 0.14 18.12
N ALA A 220 3.40 -0.20 18.40
CA ALA A 220 2.83 -1.50 18.06
C ALA A 220 2.76 -1.74 16.54
N ASN A 221 2.41 -0.70 15.77
CA ASN A 221 2.45 -0.72 14.31
C ASN A 221 3.89 -0.93 13.79
N PHE A 222 4.86 -0.18 14.33
CA PHE A 222 6.28 -0.32 13.98
C PHE A 222 6.78 -1.73 14.25
N TYR A 223 6.47 -2.27 15.43
CA TYR A 223 6.89 -3.61 15.81
C TYR A 223 6.31 -4.68 14.88
N CYS A 224 5.09 -4.49 14.38
CA CYS A 224 4.52 -5.35 13.36
C CYS A 224 5.31 -5.27 12.04
N HIS A 225 5.73 -4.08 11.59
CA HIS A 225 6.60 -3.94 10.41
C HIS A 225 7.97 -4.60 10.62
N PHE A 226 8.55 -4.49 11.81
CA PHE A 226 9.81 -5.16 12.15
C PHE A 226 9.69 -6.69 12.07
N ILE A 227 8.61 -7.28 12.61
CA ILE A 227 8.33 -8.72 12.46
C ILE A 227 8.20 -9.10 10.97
N LEU A 228 7.47 -8.31 10.18
CA LEU A 228 7.29 -8.57 8.74
C LEU A 228 8.60 -8.48 7.95
N MET A 229 9.49 -7.55 8.32
CA MET A 229 10.83 -7.44 7.74
C MET A 229 11.65 -8.71 8.01
N ASN A 230 11.66 -9.20 9.25
CA ASN A 230 12.43 -10.39 9.65
C ASN A 230 11.96 -11.68 8.96
N LEU A 231 10.73 -11.72 8.41
CA LEU A 231 10.31 -12.85 7.57
C LEU A 231 11.12 -12.96 6.27
N ARG A 232 11.86 -11.93 5.88
CA ARG A 232 12.65 -11.88 4.64
C ARG A 232 14.13 -11.61 4.88
N SER A 233 14.63 -11.95 6.07
CA SER A 233 16.04 -11.74 6.46
C SER A 233 17.04 -12.50 5.56
N ASP A 234 16.60 -13.59 4.94
CA ASP A 234 17.36 -14.39 3.98
C ASP A 234 17.33 -13.84 2.54
N GLY A 235 16.75 -12.65 2.33
CA GLY A 235 16.58 -12.04 1.00
C GLY A 235 15.52 -12.71 0.13
N SER A 236 14.84 -13.73 0.65
CA SER A 236 13.79 -14.47 -0.06
C SER A 236 12.55 -13.59 -0.31
N ARG A 237 11.97 -13.73 -1.52
CA ARG A 237 10.66 -13.14 -1.87
C ARG A 237 9.50 -14.11 -1.64
N GLU A 238 9.76 -15.27 -1.02
CA GLU A 238 8.71 -16.24 -0.72
C GLU A 238 7.71 -15.70 0.29
N LYS A 239 6.46 -16.12 0.13
CA LYS A 239 5.41 -15.76 1.08
C LYS A 239 5.54 -16.64 2.32
N ARG A 240 5.57 -16.01 3.49
CA ARG A 240 5.61 -16.68 4.80
C ARG A 240 4.46 -16.22 5.68
N ILE A 241 4.10 -17.05 6.65
CA ILE A 241 3.07 -16.72 7.65
C ILE A 241 3.75 -15.98 8.81
N PRO A 242 3.34 -14.74 9.15
CA PRO A 242 3.84 -14.05 10.34
C PRO A 242 3.30 -14.70 11.62
N TYR A 243 4.15 -14.75 12.64
CA TYR A 243 3.85 -15.23 14.00
C TYR A 243 4.44 -14.27 15.04
N GLY A 244 3.97 -14.39 16.29
CA GLY A 244 4.37 -13.51 17.39
C GLY A 244 3.53 -12.24 17.53
N PHE A 245 3.54 -11.65 18.72
CA PHE A 245 2.76 -10.45 19.06
C PHE A 245 1.27 -10.60 18.63
N ALA A 246 0.66 -9.54 18.11
CA ALA A 246 -0.73 -9.53 17.65
C ALA A 246 -0.96 -10.38 16.37
N PHE A 247 0.09 -10.89 15.70
CA PHE A 247 -0.10 -11.84 14.60
C PHE A 247 -0.67 -13.19 15.08
N SER A 248 -0.62 -13.50 16.38
CA SER A 248 -1.33 -14.66 16.93
C SER A 248 -2.86 -14.52 16.80
N LEU A 249 -3.38 -13.29 16.85
CA LEU A 249 -4.81 -12.99 16.85
C LEU A 249 -5.34 -12.63 15.45
N VAL A 250 -4.59 -11.82 14.71
CA VAL A 250 -5.02 -11.25 13.42
C VAL A 250 -3.93 -11.32 12.37
N SER A 251 -4.32 -11.19 11.11
CA SER A 251 -3.41 -11.35 9.97
C SER A 251 -2.64 -10.08 9.64
N PHE A 252 -3.27 -8.93 9.88
CA PHE A 252 -2.73 -7.60 9.58
C PHE A 252 -2.86 -6.69 10.82
N PRO A 253 -2.18 -7.01 11.93
CA PRO A 253 -2.19 -6.19 13.14
C PRO A 253 -1.58 -4.81 12.90
N ASN A 254 -0.65 -4.67 11.95
CA ASN A 254 -0.13 -3.36 11.55
C ASN A 254 -1.26 -2.43 11.08
N TYR A 255 -2.22 -2.93 10.29
CA TYR A 255 -3.39 -2.14 9.88
C TYR A 255 -4.32 -1.83 11.05
N PHE A 256 -4.47 -2.75 11.99
CA PHE A 256 -5.28 -2.51 13.20
C PHE A 256 -4.71 -1.39 14.06
N PHE A 257 -3.42 -1.44 14.39
CA PHE A 257 -2.77 -0.40 15.20
C PHE A 257 -2.65 0.94 14.46
N GLU A 258 -2.53 0.92 13.14
CA GLU A 258 -2.62 2.13 12.31
C GLU A 258 -4.00 2.80 12.47
N SER A 259 -5.07 2.04 12.25
CA SER A 259 -6.45 2.53 12.45
C SER A 259 -6.68 3.02 13.87
N LEU A 260 -6.19 2.30 14.89
CA LEU A 260 -6.37 2.68 16.29
C LEU A 260 -5.63 3.99 16.61
N GLY A 261 -4.42 4.19 16.09
CA GLY A 261 -3.68 5.44 16.24
C GLY A 261 -4.42 6.63 15.63
N TRP A 262 -4.98 6.47 14.44
CA TRP A 262 -5.79 7.52 13.79
C TRP A 262 -7.14 7.75 14.47
N LEU A 263 -7.75 6.73 15.08
CA LEU A 263 -8.95 6.91 15.90
C LEU A 263 -8.64 7.74 17.15
N VAL A 264 -7.55 7.44 17.85
CA VAL A 264 -7.08 8.21 19.01
C VAL A 264 -6.82 9.66 18.60
N TYR A 265 -6.15 9.88 17.46
CA TYR A 265 -5.90 11.21 16.90
C TYR A 265 -7.20 11.96 16.57
N ALA A 266 -8.17 11.30 15.93
CA ALA A 266 -9.46 11.91 15.59
C ALA A 266 -10.27 12.29 16.83
N ILE A 267 -10.29 11.45 17.87
CA ILE A 267 -10.97 11.74 19.14
C ILE A 267 -10.28 12.89 19.88
N MET A 268 -8.94 12.92 19.87
CA MET A 268 -8.17 13.99 20.51
C MET A 268 -8.58 15.36 19.97
N ILE A 269 -8.63 15.48 18.64
CA ILE A 269 -8.87 16.75 17.93
C ILE A 269 -10.36 17.07 17.80
N ASN A 270 -11.20 16.04 17.71
CA ASN A 270 -12.65 16.16 17.52
C ASN A 270 -13.06 17.00 16.30
N ASN A 271 -12.39 16.78 15.16
CA ASN A 271 -12.68 17.46 13.90
C ASN A 271 -13.14 16.46 12.81
N TRP A 272 -14.11 16.87 12.00
CA TRP A 272 -14.69 16.03 10.93
C TRP A 272 -13.65 15.47 9.97
N SER A 273 -12.60 16.25 9.63
CA SER A 273 -11.57 15.85 8.68
C SER A 273 -10.76 14.65 9.19
N CYS A 274 -10.47 14.64 10.49
CA CYS A 274 -9.74 13.56 11.15
C CYS A 274 -10.56 12.28 11.19
N TYR A 275 -11.85 12.37 11.52
CA TYR A 275 -12.76 11.22 11.47
C TYR A 275 -12.96 10.71 10.05
N LEU A 276 -13.09 11.61 9.06
CA LEU A 276 -13.22 11.24 7.66
C LEU A 276 -11.98 10.46 7.19
N PHE A 277 -10.78 10.96 7.48
CA PHE A 277 -9.54 10.26 7.15
C PHE A 277 -9.44 8.90 7.84
N PHE A 278 -9.75 8.84 9.15
CA PHE A 278 -9.80 7.58 9.90
C PHE A 278 -10.75 6.56 9.26
N ILE A 279 -11.97 6.97 8.91
CA ILE A 279 -12.99 6.08 8.33
C ILE A 279 -12.53 5.57 6.96
N ILE A 280 -12.13 6.47 6.05
CA ILE A 280 -11.72 6.07 4.69
C ILE A 280 -10.48 5.17 4.74
N GLY A 281 -9.48 5.55 5.55
CA GLY A 281 -8.26 4.76 5.74
C GLY A 281 -8.54 3.37 6.30
N THR A 282 -9.36 3.30 7.35
CA THR A 282 -9.74 2.03 8.00
C THR A 282 -10.53 1.12 7.06
N LEU A 283 -11.54 1.63 6.36
CA LEU A 283 -12.32 0.84 5.39
C LEU A 283 -11.45 0.31 4.25
N THR A 284 -10.50 1.12 3.77
CA THR A 284 -9.54 0.73 2.74
C THR A 284 -8.65 -0.42 3.23
N MET A 285 -8.08 -0.28 4.43
CA MET A 285 -7.24 -1.31 5.04
C MET A 285 -8.02 -2.58 5.38
N MET A 286 -9.29 -2.48 5.82
CA MET A 286 -10.16 -3.63 6.06
C MET A 286 -10.40 -4.42 4.76
N ASN A 287 -10.67 -3.73 3.65
CA ASN A 287 -10.84 -4.38 2.36
C ASN A 287 -9.54 -5.10 1.92
N TRP A 288 -8.38 -4.46 2.07
CA TRP A 288 -7.09 -5.08 1.79
C TRP A 288 -6.81 -6.27 2.70
N ALA A 289 -7.08 -6.14 4.00
CA ALA A 289 -6.92 -7.22 4.97
C ALA A 289 -7.78 -8.43 4.60
N LYS A 290 -9.05 -8.23 4.25
CA LYS A 290 -9.96 -9.30 3.81
C LYS A 290 -9.42 -10.04 2.60
N GLN A 291 -8.99 -9.31 1.57
CA GLN A 291 -8.47 -9.91 0.34
C GLN A 291 -7.18 -10.69 0.60
N LYS A 292 -6.22 -10.08 1.32
CA LYS A 292 -4.94 -10.72 1.64
C LYS A 292 -5.10 -11.91 2.59
N HIS A 293 -6.02 -11.84 3.56
CA HIS A 293 -6.33 -12.94 4.47
C HIS A 293 -6.90 -14.15 3.73
N ARG A 294 -7.86 -13.92 2.81
CA ARG A 294 -8.37 -14.98 1.91
C ARG A 294 -7.25 -15.60 1.07
N ASN A 295 -6.35 -14.77 0.55
CA ASN A 295 -5.20 -15.28 -0.21
C ASN A 295 -4.25 -16.09 0.66
N TYR A 296 -4.03 -15.73 1.92
CA TYR A 296 -3.22 -16.55 2.85
C TYR A 296 -3.85 -17.91 3.12
N LYS A 297 -5.16 -17.95 3.42
CA LYS A 297 -5.89 -19.21 3.60
C LYS A 297 -5.77 -20.12 2.36
N LYS A 298 -5.96 -19.56 1.17
CA LYS A 298 -5.79 -20.30 -0.10
C LYS A 298 -4.35 -20.79 -0.34
N THR A 299 -3.36 -19.98 0.04
CA THR A 299 -1.94 -20.28 -0.25
C THR A 299 -1.38 -21.33 0.71
N PHE A 300 -1.79 -21.29 1.98
CA PHE A 300 -1.19 -22.11 3.03
C PHE A 300 -2.07 -23.25 3.53
N GLY A 301 -3.36 -23.29 3.16
CA GLY A 301 -4.27 -24.37 3.53
C GLY A 301 -4.27 -24.62 5.03
N ASP A 302 -4.09 -25.89 5.41
CA ASP A 302 -4.08 -26.35 6.80
C ASP A 302 -2.93 -25.79 7.65
N LYS A 303 -1.85 -25.32 7.02
CA LYS A 303 -0.74 -24.66 7.74
C LYS A 303 -1.11 -23.28 8.26
N TYR A 304 -2.22 -22.70 7.80
CA TYR A 304 -2.66 -21.37 8.22
C TYR A 304 -3.48 -21.42 9.52
N PRO A 305 -3.22 -20.55 10.51
CA PRO A 305 -3.97 -20.57 11.77
C PRO A 305 -5.48 -20.36 11.59
N LYS A 306 -6.28 -21.38 11.97
CA LYS A 306 -7.73 -21.43 11.72
C LYS A 306 -8.53 -20.30 12.38
N ASN A 307 -8.17 -19.95 13.62
CA ASN A 307 -8.90 -18.96 14.43
C ASN A 307 -8.47 -17.51 14.20
N ARG A 308 -7.43 -17.27 13.38
CA ARG A 308 -6.90 -15.94 13.11
C ARG A 308 -7.90 -15.12 12.29
N LYS A 309 -8.16 -13.89 12.73
CA LYS A 309 -9.01 -12.92 12.03
C LYS A 309 -8.20 -12.07 11.04
N ALA A 310 -8.85 -11.26 10.21
CA ALA A 310 -8.15 -10.48 9.20
C ALA A 310 -7.39 -9.29 9.82
N MET A 311 -8.07 -8.46 10.61
CA MET A 311 -7.56 -7.19 11.14
C MET A 311 -7.98 -6.92 12.59
N ILE A 312 -9.26 -7.07 12.96
CA ILE A 312 -9.75 -6.73 14.32
C ILE A 312 -9.81 -8.01 15.16
N PRO A 313 -9.08 -8.08 16.29
CA PRO A 313 -9.05 -9.26 17.14
C PRO A 313 -10.47 -9.74 17.48
N PHE A 314 -10.70 -11.05 17.34
CA PHE A 314 -11.97 -11.74 17.63
C PHE A 314 -13.17 -11.35 16.74
N ILE A 315 -13.10 -10.24 16.00
CA ILE A 315 -14.23 -9.69 15.23
C ILE A 315 -14.05 -9.91 13.72
N PHE A 316 -13.01 -9.33 13.10
CA PHE A 316 -12.90 -9.20 11.64
C PHE A 316 -11.56 -9.64 11.10
#